data_AF-A0A8T1N3F3-F1
#
_entry.id   AF-A0A8T1N3F3-F1
#
_cell.length_a   1.000
_cell.length_b   1.000
_cell.length_c   1.000
_cell.angle_alpha   90.00
_cell.angle_beta   90.00
_cell.angle_gamma   90.00
#
_symmetry.space_group_name_H-M   'P 1'
#
loop_
_entity.id
_entity.type
_entity.pdbx_description
1 polymer ?
#
loop_
_entity_poly.entity_id
_entity_poly.type
_entity_poly.pdbx_seq_one_letter_code
_entity_poly.pdbx_strand_id
1 'polypeptide(L)'
;MPVIKDPELRSVFKDLLAANWDELPNSVVHDVKAALSKSTDDTAGKEVVANVFRAAEAVEEFGGILVTLKMEIDDSIGLSGEDVKPLSDELKNALQTVYNRYNTYLDAFGPDETYLRKKVETELGTKMIHLKMRCSGLDSEWGKITVLGTSGLSGSYVEHRA
;
A
#
# COMPACT_ATOMS: atom_id res chain seq x y z
N MET A 1 1.61 8.38 15.92
CA MET A 1 2.96 8.05 15.43
C MET A 1 3.70 7.35 16.55
N PRO A 2 4.41 6.25 16.26
CA PRO A 2 5.11 5.46 17.28
C PRO A 2 6.27 6.25 17.92
N VAL A 3 6.59 5.93 19.17
CA VAL A 3 7.70 6.55 19.90
C VAL A 3 8.96 5.71 19.67
N ILE A 4 9.94 6.27 18.96
CA ILE A 4 11.25 5.68 18.71
C ILE A 4 12.29 6.57 19.39
N LYS A 5 13.01 6.01 20.36
CA LYS A 5 14.01 6.69 21.20
C LYS A 5 15.38 6.68 20.53
N ASP A 6 15.73 5.56 19.91
CA ASP A 6 17.00 5.41 19.22
C ASP A 6 17.05 6.37 18.01
N PRO A 7 18.02 7.31 17.96
CA PRO A 7 18.08 8.31 16.90
C PRO A 7 18.27 7.71 15.50
N GLU A 8 19.01 6.61 15.39
CA GLU A 8 19.30 5.94 14.12
C GLU A 8 18.04 5.23 13.62
N LEU A 9 17.37 4.45 14.49
CA LEU A 9 16.08 3.82 14.16
C LEU A 9 15.03 4.86 13.77
N ARG A 10 15.00 5.99 14.45
CA ARG A 10 14.07 7.08 14.15
C ARG A 10 14.37 7.74 12.81
N SER A 11 15.63 7.82 12.39
CA SER A 11 16.01 8.34 11.08
C SER A 11 15.48 7.41 9.99
N VAL A 12 15.88 6.14 10.03
CA VAL A 12 15.50 5.16 8.99
C VAL A 12 13.99 4.94 8.94
N PHE A 13 13.28 5.02 10.07
CA PHE A 13 11.82 5.01 10.12
C PHE A 13 11.20 6.12 9.28
N LYS A 14 11.73 7.35 9.39
CA LYS A 14 11.22 8.50 8.63
C LYS A 14 11.55 8.36 7.15
N ASP A 15 12.78 7.96 6.83
CA ASP A 15 13.22 7.77 5.45
C ASP A 15 12.39 6.69 4.76
N LEU A 16 12.11 5.59 5.47
CA LEU A 16 11.26 4.51 4.98
C LEU A 16 9.81 4.96 4.76
N LEU A 17 9.20 5.71 5.68
CA LEU A 17 7.83 6.22 5.48
C LEU A 17 7.74 7.28 4.36
N ALA A 18 8.81 8.03 4.14
CA ALA A 18 8.91 9.03 3.09
C ALA A 18 9.16 8.43 1.70
N ALA A 19 9.75 7.24 1.64
CA ALA A 19 9.98 6.52 0.39
C ALA A 19 8.66 6.15 -0.32
N ASN A 20 8.71 6.09 -1.64
CA ASN A 20 7.70 5.42 -2.44
C ASN A 20 7.88 3.89 -2.28
N TRP A 21 6.81 3.16 -1.99
CA TRP A 21 6.88 1.71 -1.78
C TRP A 21 6.51 0.92 -3.04
N ASP A 22 6.24 1.61 -4.15
CA ASP A 22 6.14 0.98 -5.48
C ASP A 22 7.48 0.36 -5.93
N GLU A 23 8.59 1.02 -5.60
CA GLU A 23 9.94 0.53 -5.81
C GLU A 23 10.81 1.08 -4.68
N LEU A 24 11.23 0.23 -3.76
CA LEU A 24 11.98 0.65 -2.58
C LEU A 24 13.41 1.03 -2.97
N PRO A 25 13.88 2.25 -2.66
CA PRO A 25 15.25 2.62 -2.98
C PRO A 25 16.24 1.72 -2.25
N ASN A 26 17.19 1.15 -3.00
CA ASN A 26 18.23 0.26 -2.45
C ASN A 26 18.99 0.88 -1.26
N SER A 27 19.19 2.21 -1.27
CA SER A 27 19.80 2.93 -0.15
C SER A 27 18.94 2.86 1.12
N VAL A 28 17.64 3.09 1.01
CA VAL A 28 16.69 3.01 2.14
C VAL A 28 16.66 1.59 2.69
N VAL A 29 16.59 0.57 1.82
CA VAL A 29 16.61 -0.83 2.22
C VAL A 29 17.91 -1.18 2.96
N HIS A 30 19.05 -0.76 2.42
CA HIS A 30 20.36 -0.98 3.03
C HIS A 30 20.44 -0.33 4.42
N ASP A 31 20.02 0.93 4.54
CA ASP A 31 20.14 1.71 5.77
C ASP A 31 19.20 1.17 6.87
N VAL A 32 17.97 0.79 6.51
CA VAL A 32 17.04 0.12 7.43
C VAL A 32 17.62 -1.21 7.93
N LYS A 33 18.14 -2.06 7.03
CA LYS A 33 18.77 -3.34 7.40
C LYS A 33 19.98 -3.13 8.31
N ALA A 34 20.82 -2.13 8.01
CA ALA A 34 21.97 -1.77 8.83
C ALA A 34 21.54 -1.33 10.24
N ALA A 35 20.55 -0.44 10.35
CA ALA A 35 20.03 0.02 11.64
C ALA A 35 19.39 -1.13 12.43
N LEU A 36 18.61 -2.01 11.79
CA LEU A 36 18.02 -3.20 12.42
C LEU A 36 19.04 -4.26 12.83
N SER A 37 20.24 -4.27 12.24
CA SER A 37 21.32 -5.20 12.65
C SER A 37 21.99 -4.82 13.97
N LYS A 38 21.95 -3.54 14.34
CA LYS A 38 22.62 -3.00 15.53
C LYS A 38 21.88 -3.34 16.82
N SER A 39 22.63 -3.48 17.91
CA SER A 39 22.06 -3.60 19.26
C SER A 39 21.59 -2.24 19.76
N THR A 40 20.42 -2.20 20.39
CA THR A 40 19.88 -0.99 21.01
C THR A 40 18.99 -1.39 22.18
N ASP A 41 18.91 -0.53 23.20
CA ASP A 41 17.99 -0.69 24.33
C ASP A 41 16.54 -0.34 23.96
N ASP A 42 16.33 0.29 22.79
CA ASP A 42 15.02 0.64 22.25
C ASP A 42 14.40 -0.53 21.46
N THR A 43 14.09 -1.63 22.15
CA THR A 43 13.53 -2.84 21.55
C THR A 43 12.17 -2.60 20.88
N ALA A 44 11.32 -1.77 21.49
CA ALA A 44 10.03 -1.39 20.94
C ALA A 44 10.18 -0.55 19.66
N GLY A 45 11.09 0.43 19.64
CA GLY A 45 11.39 1.20 18.43
C GLY A 45 11.94 0.31 17.31
N LYS A 46 12.77 -0.68 17.65
CA LYS A 46 13.30 -1.64 16.68
C LYS A 46 12.22 -2.52 16.07
N GLU A 47 11.27 -2.98 16.87
CA GLU A 47 10.10 -3.75 16.41
C GLU A 47 9.22 -2.92 15.47
N VAL A 48 8.97 -1.66 15.81
CA VAL A 48 8.22 -0.73 14.95
C VAL A 48 8.89 -0.60 13.57
N VAL A 49 10.21 -0.34 13.53
CA VAL A 49 10.94 -0.22 12.25
C VAL A 49 10.87 -1.52 11.46
N ALA A 50 11.03 -2.67 12.13
CA ALA A 50 10.94 -3.97 11.47
C ALA A 50 9.56 -4.23 10.86
N ASN A 51 8.48 -3.88 11.57
CA ASN A 51 7.11 -4.07 11.09
C ASN A 51 6.80 -3.14 9.90
N VAL A 52 7.22 -1.87 9.96
CA VAL A 52 7.08 -0.95 8.82
C VAL A 52 7.87 -1.44 7.62
N PHE A 53 9.08 -1.96 7.83
CA PHE A 53 9.91 -2.49 6.75
C PHE A 53 9.29 -3.71 6.08
N ARG A 54 8.78 -4.67 6.86
CA ARG A 54 8.02 -5.82 6.32
C ARG A 54 6.79 -5.36 5.54
N ALA A 55 6.10 -4.33 6.02
CA ALA A 55 4.94 -3.81 5.31
C ALA A 55 5.32 -3.15 3.98
N ALA A 56 6.43 -2.43 3.95
CA ALA A 56 6.97 -1.84 2.73
C ALA A 56 7.35 -2.91 1.70
N GLU A 57 8.07 -3.96 2.10
CA GLU A 57 8.42 -5.09 1.23
C GLU A 57 7.17 -5.81 0.70
N ALA A 58 6.17 -6.04 1.56
CA ALA A 58 4.90 -6.66 1.15
C ALA A 58 4.10 -5.78 0.16
N VAL A 59 4.14 -4.46 0.33
CA VAL A 59 3.50 -3.51 -0.59
C VAL A 59 4.19 -3.50 -1.95
N GLU A 60 5.52 -3.49 -2.00
CA GLU A 60 6.30 -3.55 -3.23
C GLU A 60 5.97 -4.84 -4.02
N GLU A 61 6.06 -6.00 -3.36
CA GLU A 61 5.76 -7.29 -3.98
C GLU A 61 4.31 -7.37 -4.46
N PHE A 62 3.35 -7.03 -3.59
CA PHE A 62 1.94 -7.10 -3.95
C PHE A 62 1.60 -6.08 -5.04
N GLY A 63 2.18 -4.87 -4.98
CA GLY A 63 2.05 -3.84 -6.00
C GLY A 63 2.49 -4.34 -7.38
N GLY A 64 3.61 -5.06 -7.45
CA GLY A 64 4.06 -5.73 -8.68
C GLY A 64 3.04 -6.73 -9.22
N ILE A 65 2.42 -7.55 -8.36
CA ILE A 65 1.35 -8.47 -8.76
C ILE A 65 0.15 -7.73 -9.35
N LEU A 66 -0.26 -6.60 -8.76
CA LEU A 66 -1.37 -5.78 -9.28
C LEU A 66 -1.08 -5.23 -10.67
N VAL A 67 0.17 -4.80 -10.90
CA VAL A 67 0.61 -4.28 -12.20
C VAL A 67 0.60 -5.40 -13.25
N THR A 68 1.12 -6.58 -12.92
CA THR A 68 1.09 -7.74 -13.81
C THR A 68 -0.34 -8.15 -14.17
N LEU A 69 -1.23 -8.26 -13.18
CA LEU A 69 -2.63 -8.59 -13.42
C LEU A 69 -3.32 -7.55 -14.33
N LYS A 70 -3.02 -6.26 -14.13
CA LYS A 70 -3.52 -5.21 -15.02
C LYS A 70 -3.04 -5.40 -16.46
N MET A 71 -1.77 -5.73 -16.66
CA MET A 71 -1.22 -5.97 -17.99
C MET A 71 -1.89 -7.17 -18.66
N GLU A 72 -2.10 -8.27 -17.94
CA GLU A 72 -2.80 -9.45 -18.45
C GLU A 72 -4.25 -9.14 -18.86
N ILE A 73 -4.95 -8.31 -18.07
CA ILE A 73 -6.28 -7.81 -18.42
C ILE A 73 -6.19 -6.97 -19.71
N ASP A 74 -5.28 -6.01 -19.76
CA ASP A 74 -5.09 -5.12 -20.92
C ASP A 74 -4.82 -5.92 -22.22
N ASP A 75 -4.02 -6.99 -22.15
CA ASP A 75 -3.71 -7.87 -23.27
C ASP A 75 -4.90 -8.76 -23.68
N SER A 76 -5.70 -9.20 -22.70
CA SER A 76 -6.82 -10.12 -22.93
C SER A 76 -8.05 -9.43 -23.54
N ILE A 77 -8.40 -8.25 -23.02
CA ILE A 77 -9.64 -7.54 -23.39
C ILE A 77 -9.39 -6.28 -24.22
N GLY A 78 -8.13 -5.91 -24.44
CA GLY A 78 -7.73 -4.70 -25.16
C GLY A 78 -7.64 -3.47 -24.26
N LEU A 79 -6.93 -2.46 -24.73
CA LEU A 79 -6.87 -1.15 -24.08
C LEU A 79 -8.26 -0.47 -24.24
N SER A 80 -8.91 -0.14 -23.12
CA SER A 80 -10.21 0.55 -22.98
C SER A 80 -10.81 1.19 -24.25
N GLY A 81 -12.06 0.88 -24.58
CA GLY A 81 -12.80 1.46 -25.72
C GLY A 81 -14.13 0.75 -25.97
N GLU A 82 -14.66 0.84 -27.19
CA GLU A 82 -15.94 0.22 -27.58
C GLU A 82 -15.85 -1.30 -27.83
N ASP A 83 -14.65 -1.86 -27.97
CA ASP A 83 -14.38 -3.28 -28.29
C ASP A 83 -13.80 -4.10 -27.12
N VAL A 84 -14.15 -3.74 -25.88
CA VAL A 84 -13.67 -4.46 -24.69
C VAL A 84 -14.35 -5.83 -24.61
N LYS A 85 -13.55 -6.90 -24.70
CA LYS A 85 -14.06 -8.27 -24.52
C LYS A 85 -14.48 -8.51 -23.06
N PRO A 86 -15.47 -9.38 -22.80
CA PRO A 86 -15.78 -9.76 -21.44
C PRO A 86 -14.58 -10.45 -20.78
N LEU A 87 -14.37 -10.16 -19.48
CA LEU A 87 -13.36 -10.84 -18.67
C LEU A 87 -13.65 -12.34 -18.59
N SER A 88 -12.61 -13.16 -18.72
CA SER A 88 -12.68 -14.59 -18.43
C SER A 88 -12.99 -14.82 -16.94
N ASP A 89 -13.57 -15.97 -16.61
CA ASP A 89 -13.86 -16.30 -15.21
C ASP A 89 -12.57 -16.45 -14.38
N GLU A 90 -11.47 -16.85 -15.00
CA GLU A 90 -10.15 -16.86 -14.38
C GLU A 90 -9.70 -15.47 -13.94
N LEU A 91 -9.80 -14.46 -14.83
CA LEU A 91 -9.43 -13.08 -14.50
C LEU A 91 -10.37 -12.47 -13.45
N LYS A 92 -11.67 -12.78 -13.49
CA LYS A 92 -12.62 -12.38 -12.44
C LYS A 92 -12.23 -12.97 -11.08
N ASN A 93 -11.88 -14.26 -11.03
CA ASN A 93 -11.44 -14.91 -9.80
C ASN A 93 -10.12 -14.34 -9.27
N ALA A 94 -9.18 -14.01 -10.17
CA ALA A 94 -7.93 -13.35 -9.81
C ALA A 94 -8.18 -11.96 -9.20
N LEU A 95 -9.06 -11.16 -9.82
CA LEU A 95 -9.48 -9.85 -9.30
C LEU A 95 -10.11 -9.98 -7.91
N GLN A 96 -11.03 -10.92 -7.71
CA GLN A 96 -11.64 -11.15 -6.40
C GLN A 96 -10.61 -11.57 -5.36
N THR A 97 -9.66 -12.42 -5.74
CA THR A 97 -8.57 -12.87 -4.85
C THR A 97 -7.71 -11.71 -4.41
N VAL A 98 -7.31 -10.85 -5.34
CA VAL A 98 -6.52 -9.64 -5.09
C VAL A 98 -7.28 -8.67 -4.18
N TYR A 99 -8.57 -8.45 -4.45
CA TYR A 99 -9.42 -7.60 -3.61
C TYR A 99 -9.52 -8.12 -2.18
N ASN A 100 -9.76 -9.43 -2.01
CA ASN A 100 -9.84 -10.04 -0.69
C ASN A 100 -8.51 -9.94 0.07
N ARG A 101 -7.38 -10.17 -0.62
CA ARG A 101 -6.03 -10.02 -0.03
C ARG A 101 -5.75 -8.58 0.39
N TYR A 102 -6.09 -7.61 -0.44
CA TYR A 102 -5.95 -6.19 -0.12
C TYR A 102 -6.73 -5.81 1.15
N ASN A 103 -8.01 -6.18 1.23
CA ASN A 103 -8.82 -5.88 2.41
C ASN A 103 -8.34 -6.62 3.66
N THR A 104 -8.01 -7.92 3.53
CA THR A 104 -7.46 -8.71 4.64
C THR A 104 -6.17 -8.09 5.17
N TYR A 105 -5.33 -7.56 4.29
CA TYR A 105 -4.10 -6.89 4.69
C TYR A 105 -4.37 -5.56 5.40
N LEU A 106 -5.31 -4.73 4.90
CA LEU A 106 -5.70 -3.49 5.56
C LEU A 106 -6.40 -3.71 6.92
N ASP A 107 -7.12 -4.82 7.07
CA ASP A 107 -7.82 -5.18 8.31
C ASP A 107 -6.90 -5.82 9.36
N ALA A 108 -5.70 -6.27 8.96
CA ALA A 108 -4.72 -6.85 9.87
C ALA A 108 -4.03 -5.82 10.79
N PHE A 109 -4.08 -4.53 10.43
CA PHE A 109 -3.44 -3.48 11.22
C PHE A 109 -4.23 -3.16 12.49
N GLY A 110 -3.53 -3.08 13.61
CA GLY A 110 -4.11 -2.70 14.90
C GLY A 110 -4.53 -1.23 14.97
N PRO A 111 -5.27 -0.83 16.03
CA PRO A 111 -5.71 0.56 16.21
C PRO A 111 -4.55 1.56 16.26
N ASP A 112 -3.41 1.17 16.85
CA ASP A 112 -2.21 2.00 16.98
C ASP A 112 -1.38 2.10 15.68
N GLU A 113 -1.70 1.28 14.68
CA GLU A 113 -1.01 1.20 13.39
C GLU A 113 -1.76 1.94 12.27
N THR A 114 -2.72 2.80 12.63
CA THR A 114 -3.51 3.60 11.67
C THR A 114 -2.64 4.38 10.69
N TYR A 115 -1.46 4.85 11.11
CA TYR A 115 -0.51 5.55 10.22
C TYR A 115 0.05 4.64 9.13
N LEU A 116 0.36 3.38 9.48
CA LEU A 116 0.91 2.38 8.59
C LEU A 116 -0.17 1.85 7.65
N ARG A 117 -1.36 1.57 8.18
CA ARG A 117 -2.55 1.21 7.40
C ARG A 117 -2.83 2.26 6.31
N LYS A 118 -2.83 3.55 6.66
CA LYS A 118 -3.02 4.65 5.69
C LYS A 118 -1.93 4.71 4.63
N LYS A 119 -0.67 4.47 5.00
CA LYS A 119 0.45 4.41 4.05
C LYS A 119 0.23 3.27 3.06
N VAL A 120 -0.03 2.05 3.53
CA VAL A 120 -0.34 0.89 2.68
C VAL A 120 -1.53 1.14 1.75
N GLU A 121 -2.61 1.70 2.30
CA GLU A 121 -3.81 2.07 1.54
C GLU A 121 -3.48 3.07 0.42
N THR A 122 -2.61 4.04 0.68
CA THR A 122 -2.18 5.04 -0.32
C THR A 122 -1.33 4.42 -1.43
N GLU A 123 -0.33 3.60 -1.07
CA GLU A 123 0.62 3.00 -2.02
C GLU A 123 -0.06 1.99 -2.96
N LEU A 124 -1.01 1.21 -2.44
CA LEU A 124 -1.73 0.20 -3.21
C LEU A 124 -3.02 0.74 -3.85
N GLY A 125 -3.64 1.75 -3.26
CA GLY A 125 -4.97 2.25 -3.65
C GLY A 125 -5.04 2.68 -5.12
N THR A 126 -4.01 3.38 -5.61
CA THR A 126 -3.94 3.79 -7.02
C THR A 126 -3.96 2.59 -7.97
N LYS A 127 -3.23 1.52 -7.65
CA LYS A 127 -3.20 0.29 -8.45
C LYS A 127 -4.54 -0.44 -8.41
N MET A 128 -5.17 -0.51 -7.22
CA MET A 128 -6.52 -1.08 -7.08
C MET A 128 -7.56 -0.31 -7.90
N ILE A 129 -7.45 1.01 -7.99
CA ILE A 129 -8.31 1.85 -8.83
C ILE A 129 -8.06 1.57 -10.32
N HIS A 130 -6.79 1.42 -10.73
CA HIS A 130 -6.46 1.06 -12.11
C HIS A 130 -7.09 -0.28 -12.51
N LEU A 131 -7.07 -1.27 -11.62
CA LEU A 131 -7.77 -2.55 -11.84
C LEU A 131 -9.28 -2.34 -11.92
N LYS A 132 -9.88 -1.61 -10.97
CA LYS A 132 -11.32 -1.30 -10.95
C LYS A 132 -11.80 -0.67 -12.27
N MET A 133 -11.05 0.28 -12.83
CA MET A 133 -11.43 0.97 -14.08
C MET A 133 -11.48 0.04 -15.29
N ARG A 134 -10.82 -1.12 -15.24
CA ARG A 134 -10.82 -2.10 -16.33
C ARG A 134 -11.93 -3.14 -16.25
N CYS A 135 -12.71 -3.11 -15.18
CA CYS A 135 -13.66 -4.16 -14.90
C CYS A 135 -15.08 -3.57 -14.84
N SER A 136 -15.73 -3.48 -16.00
CA SER A 136 -17.16 -3.16 -16.07
C SER A 136 -17.97 -4.34 -15.52
N GLY A 137 -18.93 -4.07 -14.62
CA GLY A 137 -19.82 -5.10 -14.08
C GLY A 137 -19.26 -5.91 -12.91
N LEU A 138 -18.23 -5.41 -12.21
CA LEU A 138 -17.87 -5.94 -10.90
C LEU A 138 -18.91 -5.58 -9.84
N ASP A 139 -18.93 -6.38 -8.78
CA ASP A 139 -19.84 -6.18 -7.65
C ASP A 139 -19.65 -4.82 -6.99
N SER A 140 -20.73 -4.32 -6.37
CA SER A 140 -20.80 -3.00 -5.74
C SER A 140 -19.71 -2.73 -4.69
N GLU A 141 -19.07 -3.78 -4.18
CA GLU A 141 -17.96 -3.68 -3.23
C GLU A 141 -16.71 -3.00 -3.80
N TRP A 142 -16.45 -3.15 -5.11
CA TRP A 142 -15.39 -2.41 -5.79
C TRP A 142 -15.67 -0.91 -5.80
N GLY A 143 -16.93 -0.51 -5.65
CA GLY A 143 -17.34 0.87 -5.40
C GLY A 143 -16.67 1.50 -4.17
N LYS A 144 -16.31 0.70 -3.16
CA LYS A 144 -15.69 1.16 -1.91
C LYS A 144 -14.19 1.46 -2.04
N ILE A 145 -13.53 0.93 -3.07
CA ILE A 145 -12.17 1.32 -3.42
C ILE A 145 -12.23 2.76 -3.93
N THR A 146 -11.77 3.69 -3.10
CA THR A 146 -11.79 5.13 -3.36
C THR A 146 -10.37 5.67 -3.36
N VAL A 147 -10.15 6.77 -4.08
CA VAL A 147 -8.91 7.55 -3.96
C VAL A 147 -8.95 8.22 -2.59
N LEU A 148 -8.56 7.53 -1.53
CA LEU A 148 -8.33 8.16 -0.23
C LEU A 148 -6.95 8.84 -0.25
N GLY A 149 -6.87 9.89 -1.07
CA GLY A 149 -5.73 10.80 -1.18
C GLY A 149 -6.10 12.27 -0.98
N THR A 150 -7.39 12.62 -0.86
CA THR A 150 -7.82 14.02 -0.64
C THR A 150 -8.59 14.26 0.65
N SER A 151 -8.90 13.22 1.44
CA SER A 151 -9.75 13.35 2.64
C SER A 151 -9.02 13.13 3.97
N GLY A 152 -7.68 13.24 4.00
CA GLY A 152 -6.91 12.89 5.21
C GLY A 152 -5.54 13.55 5.41
N LEU A 153 -5.01 14.29 4.43
CA LEU A 153 -3.80 15.13 4.59
C LEU A 153 -4.07 16.63 4.40
N SER A 154 -5.24 17.01 3.85
CA SER A 154 -5.70 18.40 3.70
C SER A 154 -6.77 18.80 4.72
N GLY A 155 -7.25 17.85 5.54
CA GLY A 155 -8.32 18.06 6.52
C GLY A 155 -7.91 18.73 7.85
N SER A 156 -6.64 19.14 8.03
CA SER A 156 -6.19 19.80 9.28
C SER A 156 -5.76 21.26 9.11
N TYR A 157 -6.13 21.93 8.00
CA TYR A 157 -5.82 23.37 7.83
C TYR A 157 -7.04 24.29 7.82
N VAL A 158 -8.27 23.76 7.91
CA VAL A 158 -9.51 24.57 7.94
C VAL A 158 -10.14 24.63 9.33
N GLU A 159 -9.77 23.77 10.28
CA GLU A 159 -10.38 23.73 11.63
C GLU A 159 -9.76 24.69 12.66
N HIS A 160 -8.84 25.59 12.26
CA HIS A 160 -8.30 26.65 13.13
C HIS A 160 -8.74 28.06 12.77
N ARG A 161 -9.91 28.21 12.12
CA ARG A 161 -10.62 29.50 12.06
C ARG A 161 -12.10 29.31 12.39
N ALA A 162 -12.38 29.17 13.68
CA ALA A 162 -13.65 29.52 14.29
C ALA A 162 -13.36 30.12 15.67
#